data_AF-A0A248THD1-F1
#
_entry.id   AF-A0A248THD1-F1
#
_cell.length_a   1.000
_cell.length_b   1.000
_cell.length_c   1.000
_cell.angle_alpha   90.00
_cell.angle_beta   90.00
_cell.angle_gamma   90.00
#
_symmetry.space_group_name_H-M   'P 1'
#
loop_
_entity.id
_entity.type
_entity.pdbx_description
1 polymer ?
#
loop_
_entity_poly.entity_id
_entity_poly.type
_entity_poly.pdbx_seq_one_letter_code
_entity_poly.pdbx_strand_id
1 'polypeptide(L)'
;MDILTDKKVKTRKTHVCHGCVTSYPPKTEMRYVTSIDGGEFQSAYCCQTCDEVIEKTYDYIDLQNGIGFGDVKDFDIPFWQGVHLKYQNETQ
;
A
#
# COMPACT_ATOMS: atom_id res chain seq x y z
N MET A 1 -11.64 -0.23 13.58
CA MET A 1 -11.62 -0.25 12.10
C MET A 1 -12.17 -1.57 11.60
N ASP A 2 -13.19 -1.54 10.77
CA ASP A 2 -13.75 -2.74 10.13
C ASP A 2 -13.37 -2.77 8.65
N ILE A 3 -12.70 -3.82 8.19
CA ILE A 3 -12.34 -3.98 6.77
C ILE A 3 -13.54 -4.57 6.02
N LEU A 4 -14.02 -3.84 5.01
CA LEU A 4 -15.15 -4.24 4.16
C LEU A 4 -14.71 -4.93 2.87
N THR A 5 -13.55 -4.56 2.33
CA THR A 5 -12.98 -5.16 1.12
C THR A 5 -11.48 -5.11 1.24
N ASP A 6 -10.85 -6.20 0.83
CA ASP A 6 -9.42 -6.30 0.66
C ASP A 6 -9.14 -7.21 -0.54
N LYS A 7 -8.58 -6.65 -1.61
CA LYS A 7 -8.32 -7.40 -2.85
C LYS A 7 -7.28 -6.73 -3.70
N LYS A 8 -6.62 -7.52 -4.56
CA LYS A 8 -5.81 -6.98 -5.67
C LYS A 8 -6.73 -6.51 -6.79
N VAL A 9 -6.44 -5.34 -7.34
CA VAL A 9 -7.18 -4.75 -8.46
C VAL A 9 -6.21 -4.21 -9.50
N LYS A 10 -6.64 -4.21 -10.76
CA LYS A 10 -5.96 -3.48 -11.83
C LYS A 10 -6.61 -2.10 -11.97
N THR A 11 -5.84 -1.04 -11.74
CA THR A 11 -6.37 0.33 -11.71
C THR A 11 -6.83 0.80 -13.09
N ARG A 12 -7.86 1.65 -13.13
CA ARG A 12 -8.40 2.22 -14.39
C ARG A 12 -7.90 3.63 -14.69
N LYS A 13 -7.39 4.34 -13.69
CA LYS A 13 -6.81 5.69 -13.76
C LYS A 13 -5.53 5.73 -12.93
N THR A 14 -4.83 6.85 -12.95
CA THR A 14 -3.68 7.09 -12.07
C THR A 14 -4.13 7.06 -10.60
N HIS A 15 -3.36 6.40 -9.75
CA HIS A 15 -3.60 6.39 -8.30
C HIS A 15 -2.30 6.70 -7.55
N VAL A 16 -2.45 7.36 -6.41
CA VAL A 16 -1.37 7.56 -5.45
C VAL A 16 -1.42 6.41 -4.45
N CYS A 17 -0.29 5.75 -4.23
CA CYS A 17 -0.16 4.75 -3.17
C CYS A 17 -0.27 5.43 -1.80
N HIS A 18 -1.15 4.90 -0.94
CA HIS A 18 -1.30 5.38 0.43
C HIS A 18 -0.04 5.19 1.25
N GLY A 19 0.68 4.08 1.05
CA GLY A 19 1.87 3.74 1.85
C GLY A 19 3.13 4.54 1.53
N CYS A 20 3.36 4.94 0.27
CA CYS A 20 4.60 5.62 -0.14
C CYS A 20 4.41 6.98 -0.84
N VAL A 21 3.17 7.40 -1.09
CA VAL A 21 2.83 8.65 -1.80
C VAL A 21 3.27 8.68 -3.27
N THR A 22 3.83 7.58 -3.78
CA THR A 22 4.19 7.46 -5.21
C THR A 22 2.94 7.36 -6.08
N SER A 23 2.94 8.09 -7.19
CA SER A 23 1.90 8.03 -8.23
C SER A 23 2.18 6.88 -9.20
N TYR A 24 1.17 6.05 -9.45
CA TYR A 24 1.25 4.93 -10.37
C TYR A 24 0.28 5.12 -11.54
N PRO A 25 0.69 4.79 -12.78
CA PRO A 25 -0.14 4.97 -13.95
C PRO A 25 -1.39 4.07 -13.93
N PRO A 26 -2.36 4.31 -14.81
CA PRO A 26 -3.45 3.37 -15.04
C PRO A 26 -2.92 1.99 -15.42
N LYS A 27 -3.73 0.94 -15.17
CA LYS A 27 -3.42 -0.47 -15.43
C LYS A 27 -2.32 -1.06 -14.54
N THR A 28 -1.91 -0.38 -13.47
CA THR A 28 -1.06 -0.95 -12.42
C THR A 28 -1.88 -1.86 -11.50
N GLU A 29 -1.30 -2.99 -11.10
CA GLU A 29 -1.88 -3.83 -10.05
C GLU A 29 -1.58 -3.23 -8.67
N MET A 30 -2.62 -3.05 -7.86
CA MET A 30 -2.52 -2.51 -6.50
C MET A 30 -3.47 -3.27 -5.58
N ARG A 31 -3.13 -3.37 -4.29
CA ARG A 31 -4.09 -3.80 -3.26
C ARG A 31 -5.04 -2.65 -2.97
N TYR A 32 -6.33 -2.94 -2.96
CA TYR A 32 -7.40 -2.00 -2.65
C TYR A 32 -8.10 -2.45 -1.38
N VAL A 33 -8.10 -1.55 -0.38
CA VAL A 33 -8.75 -1.78 0.90
C VAL A 33 -9.84 -0.73 1.09
N THR A 34 -11.02 -1.15 1.53
CA THR A 34 -12.05 -0.25 2.06
C THR A 34 -12.37 -0.63 3.49
N SER A 35 -12.53 0.37 4.34
CA SER A 35 -12.85 0.17 5.74
C SER A 35 -13.89 1.17 6.23
N ILE A 36 -14.48 0.85 7.38
CA ILE A 36 -15.22 1.81 8.20
C ILE A 36 -14.37 2.12 9.44
N ASP A 37 -14.15 3.39 9.68
CA ASP A 37 -13.53 3.87 10.92
C ASP A 37 -14.34 5.03 11.49
N GLY A 38 -14.75 4.94 12.75
CA GLY A 38 -15.65 5.94 13.36
C GLY A 38 -17.01 6.13 12.66
N GLY A 39 -17.45 5.17 11.83
CA GLY A 39 -18.66 5.29 11.00
C GLY A 39 -18.42 5.95 9.64
N GLU A 40 -17.19 6.37 9.33
CA GLU A 40 -16.82 6.93 8.04
C GLU A 40 -16.18 5.88 7.13
N PHE A 41 -16.56 5.90 5.85
CA PHE A 41 -15.97 5.03 4.84
C PHE A 41 -14.63 5.59 4.37
N GLN A 42 -13.60 4.77 4.43
CA GLN A 42 -12.30 5.08 3.85
C GLN A 42 -11.92 4.04 2.80
N SER A 43 -11.11 4.46 1.83
CA SER A 43 -10.55 3.56 0.84
C SER A 43 -9.12 3.94 0.50
N ALA A 44 -8.25 2.95 0.40
CA ALA A 44 -6.83 3.13 0.11
C ALA A 44 -6.37 2.18 -0.99
N TYR A 45 -5.39 2.66 -1.77
CA TYR A 45 -4.65 1.84 -2.74
C TYR A 45 -3.21 1.69 -2.26
N CYS A 46 -2.70 0.48 -2.26
CA CYS A 46 -1.33 0.15 -1.87
C CYS A 46 -0.60 -0.50 -3.05
N CYS A 47 0.58 0.00 -3.41
CA CYS A 47 1.39 -0.60 -4.46
C CYS A 47 2.02 -1.93 -3.98
N GLN A 48 2.47 -2.77 -4.92
CA GLN A 48 3.11 -4.05 -4.60
C GLN A 48 4.32 -3.90 -3.67
N THR A 49 5.13 -2.84 -3.83
CA THR A 49 6.24 -2.54 -2.91
C THR A 49 5.75 -2.38 -1.47
N CYS A 50 4.76 -1.54 -1.25
CA CYS A 50 4.25 -1.29 0.09
C CYS A 50 3.48 -2.48 0.65
N ASP A 51 2.78 -3.25 -0.18
CA ASP A 51 2.10 -4.49 0.24
C ASP A 51 3.10 -5.52 0.79
N GLU A 52 4.21 -5.75 0.08
CA GLU A 52 5.28 -6.65 0.51
C GLU A 52 6.00 -6.16 1.77
N VAL A 53 6.21 -4.84 1.91
CA VAL A 53 6.82 -4.24 3.11
C VAL A 53 5.89 -4.35 4.32
N ILE A 54 4.58 -4.12 4.16
CA ILE A 54 3.60 -4.29 5.23
C ILE A 54 3.58 -5.75 5.70
N GLU A 55 3.52 -6.71 4.77
CA GLU A 55 3.52 -8.14 5.11
C GLU A 55 4.78 -8.53 5.89
N LYS A 56 5.95 -8.07 5.45
CA LYS A 56 7.23 -8.33 6.13
C LYS A 56 7.34 -7.66 7.49
N THR A 57 6.78 -6.47 7.65
CA THR A 57 6.90 -5.65 8.87
C THR A 57 5.83 -5.93 9.91
N TYR A 58 4.80 -6.70 9.57
CA TYR A 58 3.63 -6.97 10.41
C TYR A 58 3.99 -7.53 11.79
N ASP A 59 5.08 -8.29 11.90
CA ASP A 59 5.51 -8.92 13.16
C ASP A 59 6.15 -7.93 14.16
N TYR A 60 6.58 -6.75 13.70
CA TYR A 60 7.38 -5.84 14.53
C TYR A 60 7.03 -4.34 14.37
N ILE A 61 6.03 -4.01 13.56
CA ILE A 61 5.42 -2.69 13.49
C ILE A 61 3.96 -2.82 13.93
N ASP A 62 3.51 -1.94 14.82
CA ASP A 62 2.11 -1.91 15.24
C ASP A 62 1.24 -1.32 14.12
N LEU A 63 0.48 -2.20 13.48
CA LEU A 63 -0.45 -1.87 12.40
C LEU A 63 -1.92 -1.97 12.84
N GLN A 64 -2.20 -2.12 14.13
CA GLN A 64 -3.58 -2.31 14.63
C GLN A 64 -4.50 -1.13 14.28
N ASN A 65 -3.93 0.08 14.20
CA ASN A 65 -4.64 1.29 13.83
C ASN A 65 -4.51 1.63 12.34
N GLY A 66 -4.06 0.68 11.52
CA GLY A 66 -3.76 0.88 10.11
C GLY A 66 -2.43 1.60 9.88
N ILE A 67 -2.27 2.13 8.68
CA ILE A 67 -1.08 2.88 8.24
C ILE A 67 -1.46 4.32 7.90
N GLY A 68 -0.64 5.28 8.32
CA GLY A 68 -0.74 6.66 7.90
C GLY A 68 -0.31 6.84 6.44
N PHE A 69 -0.71 7.98 5.87
CA PHE A 69 -0.38 8.33 4.50
C PHE A 69 1.12 8.62 4.36
N GLY A 70 1.83 7.73 3.67
CA GLY A 70 3.25 7.82 3.41
C GLY A 70 4.16 7.09 4.40
N ASP A 71 3.62 6.40 5.39
CA ASP A 71 4.39 5.79 6.49
C ASP A 71 5.24 4.60 6.05
N VAL A 72 4.77 3.81 5.07
CA VAL A 72 5.34 2.49 4.76
C VAL A 72 6.77 2.59 4.20
N LYS A 73 7.11 3.70 3.54
CA LYS A 73 8.49 3.91 3.05
C LYS A 73 9.51 4.08 4.18
N ASP A 74 9.05 4.37 5.40
CA ASP A 74 9.89 4.63 6.57
C ASP A 74 9.91 3.44 7.56
N PHE A 75 9.11 2.39 7.33
CA PHE A 75 9.02 1.19 8.17
C PHE A 75 10.34 0.39 8.26
N ASP A 76 10.97 0.18 7.11
CA ASP A 76 12.28 -0.47 6.98
C ASP A 76 12.92 0.04 5.70
N ILE A 77 13.59 1.19 5.79
CA ILE A 77 14.09 1.93 4.63
C ILE A 77 14.96 1.05 3.71
N PRO A 78 15.94 0.27 4.21
CA PRO A 78 16.73 -0.61 3.35
C PRO A 78 15.89 -1.66 2.62
N PHE A 79 14.95 -2.31 3.31
CA PHE A 79 14.08 -3.30 2.69
C PHE A 79 13.15 -2.66 1.66
N TRP A 80 12.49 -1.56 2.02
CA TRP A 80 11.61 -0.83 1.13
C TRP A 80 12.32 -0.39 -0.15
N GLN A 81 13.55 0.14 -0.05
CA GLN A 81 14.36 0.53 -1.21
C GLN A 81 14.65 -0.67 -2.13
N GLY A 82 15.02 -1.81 -1.57
CA GLY A 82 15.28 -3.03 -2.34
C GLY A 82 14.04 -3.53 -3.09
N VAL A 83 12.90 -3.60 -2.40
CA VAL A 83 11.63 -4.01 -3.00
C VAL A 83 11.13 -2.98 -4.02
N HIS A 84 11.34 -1.68 -3.78
CA HIS A 84 10.95 -0.63 -4.70
C HIS A 84 11.71 -0.73 -6.04
N LEU A 85 13.02 -0.95 -5.97
CA LEU A 85 13.86 -1.14 -7.15
C LEU A 85 13.45 -2.40 -7.95
N LYS A 86 13.13 -3.50 -7.27
CA LYS A 86 12.61 -4.73 -7.90
C LYS A 86 11.39 -4.43 -8.78
N TYR A 87 10.35 -3.80 -8.22
CA TYR A 87 9.11 -3.55 -8.95
C TYR A 87 9.20 -2.42 -10.00
N GLN A 88 10.17 -1.51 -9.91
CA GLN A 88 10.42 -0.56 -10.98
C GLN A 88 10.98 -1.23 -12.24
N ASN A 89 11.85 -2.23 -12.07
CA ASN A 89 12.49 -2.94 -13.18
C ASN A 89 11.56 -3.98 -13.85
N GLU A 90 10.51 -4.43 -13.17
CA GLU A 90 9.50 -5.36 -13.73
C GLU A 90 8.46 -4.66 -14.62
N THR A 91 8.38 -3.32 -14.56
CA THR A 91 7.47 -2.50 -15.37
C THR A 91 8.08 -1.93 -16.66
N GLN A 92 9.32 -2.31 -17.01
CA GLN A 92 10.01 -1.99 -18.26
C GLN A 92 9.87 -3.10 -19.30
#